data_AF-A0A0R3MN88-F1
#
_entry.id   AF-A0A0R3MN88-F1
#
_cell.length_a   1.000
_cell.length_b   1.000
_cell.length_c   1.000
_cell.angle_alpha   90.00
_cell.angle_beta   90.00
_cell.angle_gamma   90.00
#
_symmetry.space_group_name_H-M   'P 1'
#
loop_
_entity.id
_entity.type
_entity.pdbx_description
1 polymer ?
#
loop_
_entity_poly.entity_id
_entity_poly.type
_entity_poly.pdbx_seq_one_letter_code
_entity_poly.pdbx_strand_id
1 'polypeptide(L)'
;MKAFGRVLTALGLLVLSSIRADAHDPSMPHHEWFNKQEMNAAARQRLGVPWKSCCDNGDVFKTRFRVGEDRSDQWQYLKDGEWKTIPPDVVKEEDTPDHVPVLFINRHTGVELCFFVPRGGL
;
A
#
# COMPACT_ATOMS: atom_id res chain seq x y z
N MET A 1 56.83 22.02 4.47
CA MET A 1 55.63 22.60 5.11
C MET A 1 54.47 22.60 4.12
N LYS A 2 53.44 21.77 4.36
CA LYS A 2 51.99 22.01 4.18
C LYS A 2 51.27 20.67 3.99
N ALA A 3 50.60 20.25 5.06
CA ALA A 3 49.62 19.19 5.09
C ALA A 3 48.24 19.80 4.77
N PHE A 4 47.52 19.22 3.81
CA PHE A 4 46.08 19.39 3.57
C PHE A 4 45.69 18.19 2.69
N GLY A 5 44.70 17.35 2.96
CA GLY A 5 43.65 17.35 3.95
C GLY A 5 42.45 16.61 3.34
N ARG A 6 41.84 15.73 4.15
CA ARG A 6 40.44 15.27 4.07
C ARG A 6 40.08 14.26 2.97
N VAL A 7 40.10 12.99 3.38
CA VAL A 7 39.23 11.91 2.87
C VAL A 7 37.77 12.33 3.11
N LEU A 8 37.01 12.56 2.05
CA LEU A 8 35.56 12.77 2.11
C LEU A 8 34.86 11.43 1.84
N THR A 9 34.47 10.79 2.93
CA THR A 9 33.55 9.66 2.95
C THR A 9 32.17 10.15 2.52
N ALA A 10 31.67 9.73 1.35
CA ALA A 10 30.28 9.93 0.96
C ALA A 10 29.59 8.56 0.90
N LEU A 11 29.12 8.09 2.06
CA LEU A 11 28.13 7.01 2.14
C LEU A 11 26.77 7.63 1.77
N GLY A 12 26.37 7.50 0.51
CA GLY A 12 25.02 7.82 0.06
C GLY A 12 24.05 6.71 0.48
N LEU A 13 23.57 6.76 1.72
CA LEU A 13 22.42 5.96 2.15
C LEU A 13 21.16 6.54 1.50
N LEU A 14 20.76 5.97 0.37
CA LEU A 14 19.41 6.11 -0.19
C LEU A 14 18.43 5.42 0.77
N VAL A 15 17.99 6.14 1.79
CA VAL A 15 16.86 5.71 2.63
C VAL A 15 15.61 5.90 1.78
N LEU A 16 15.18 4.84 1.11
CA LEU A 16 13.82 4.71 0.59
C LEU A 16 12.88 4.49 1.78
N SER A 17 12.72 5.52 2.61
CA SER A 17 11.65 5.56 3.59
C SER A 17 10.36 5.70 2.80
N SER A 18 9.64 4.59 2.65
CA SER A 18 8.27 4.59 2.18
C SER A 18 7.48 5.56 3.06
N ILE A 19 7.21 6.77 2.55
CA ILE A 19 6.40 7.77 3.24
C ILE A 19 4.99 7.17 3.32
N ARG A 20 4.68 6.58 4.48
CA ARG A 20 3.32 6.18 4.83
C ARG A 20 2.53 7.48 4.98
N ALA A 21 1.59 7.72 4.06
CA ALA A 21 0.64 8.80 4.24
C ALA A 21 -0.47 8.26 5.14
N ASP A 22 -0.63 8.86 6.31
CA ASP A 22 -1.66 8.48 7.28
C ASP A 22 -3.01 8.82 6.64
N ALA A 23 -3.78 7.79 6.27
CA ALA A 23 -5.03 7.96 5.54
C ALA A 23 -6.12 8.68 6.36
N HIS A 24 -5.86 8.91 7.65
CA HIS A 24 -6.69 9.69 8.56
C HIS A 24 -6.42 11.20 8.57
N ASP A 25 -5.38 11.68 7.88
CA ASP A 25 -5.11 13.12 7.81
C ASP A 25 -6.30 13.82 7.11
N PRO A 26 -7.05 14.70 7.80
CA PRO A 26 -8.18 15.40 7.20
C PRO A 26 -7.78 16.30 6.03
N SER A 27 -6.50 16.67 5.93
CA SER A 27 -5.96 17.44 4.81
C SER A 27 -5.67 16.59 3.58
N MET A 28 -5.74 15.25 3.69
CA MET A 28 -5.57 14.35 2.56
C MET A 28 -6.76 14.48 1.59
N PRO A 29 -6.50 14.60 0.27
CA PRO A 29 -7.53 14.45 -0.74
C PRO A 29 -8.33 13.16 -0.52
N HIS A 30 -9.65 13.24 -0.64
CA HIS A 30 -10.55 12.08 -0.51
C HIS A 30 -10.51 11.34 0.84
N HIS A 31 -10.08 11.99 1.95
CA HIS A 31 -10.04 11.36 3.28
C HIS A 31 -11.37 10.70 3.69
N GLU A 32 -12.52 11.30 3.35
CA GLU A 32 -13.84 10.72 3.62
C GLU A 32 -14.04 9.38 2.89
N TRP A 33 -13.56 9.29 1.64
CA TRP A 33 -13.61 8.05 0.88
C TRP A 33 -12.70 6.98 1.50
N PHE A 34 -11.52 7.33 2.00
CA PHE A 34 -10.65 6.37 2.67
C PHE A 34 -11.24 5.88 4.00
N ASN A 35 -11.80 6.78 4.82
CA ASN A 35 -12.36 6.44 6.13
C ASN A 35 -13.62 5.56 6.07
N LYS A 36 -14.41 5.63 4.99
CA LYS A 36 -15.60 4.76 4.83
C LYS A 36 -15.26 3.32 4.44
N GLN A 37 -14.02 3.02 4.09
CA GLN A 37 -13.67 1.71 3.53
C GLN A 37 -13.64 0.61 4.59
N GLU A 38 -14.31 -0.50 4.28
CA GLU A 38 -14.37 -1.67 5.13
C GLU A 38 -13.83 -2.91 4.40
N MET A 39 -13.11 -3.74 5.15
CA MET A 39 -12.66 -5.05 4.73
C MET A 39 -13.84 -5.90 4.28
N ASN A 40 -13.61 -6.72 3.25
CA ASN A 40 -14.56 -7.76 2.90
C ASN A 40 -14.73 -8.75 4.07
N ALA A 41 -15.90 -9.38 4.14
CA ALA A 41 -16.19 -10.35 5.21
C ALA A 41 -15.18 -11.50 5.24
N ALA A 42 -14.79 -12.03 4.06
CA ALA A 42 -13.80 -13.10 3.95
C ALA A 42 -12.41 -12.68 4.47
N ALA A 43 -11.96 -11.47 4.13
CA ALA A 43 -10.70 -10.92 4.65
C ALA A 43 -10.74 -10.74 6.17
N ARG A 44 -11.80 -10.13 6.69
CA ARG A 44 -11.97 -9.95 8.14
C ARG A 44 -11.98 -11.29 8.88
N GLN A 45 -12.68 -12.28 8.34
CA GLN A 45 -12.72 -13.63 8.91
C GLN A 45 -11.35 -14.29 8.90
N ARG A 46 -10.61 -14.22 7.78
CA ARG A 46 -9.25 -14.77 7.66
C ARG A 46 -8.28 -14.10 8.64
N LEU A 47 -8.40 -12.79 8.81
CA LEU A 47 -7.56 -12.01 9.73
C LEU A 47 -7.95 -12.19 11.20
N GLY A 48 -9.18 -12.65 11.50
CA GLY A 48 -9.65 -12.89 12.86
C GLY A 48 -9.80 -11.62 13.70
N VAL A 49 -10.06 -10.47 13.06
CA VAL A 49 -10.06 -9.16 13.72
C VAL A 49 -11.48 -8.68 14.06
N PRO A 50 -11.67 -8.00 15.21
CA PRO A 50 -12.99 -7.55 15.65
C PRO A 50 -13.47 -6.29 14.92
N TRP A 51 -12.57 -5.52 14.30
CA TRP A 51 -12.85 -4.29 13.56
C TRP A 51 -13.03 -4.57 12.06
N LYS A 52 -13.55 -3.58 11.34
CA LYS A 52 -13.90 -3.70 9.91
C LYS A 52 -13.23 -2.66 9.01
N SER A 53 -12.82 -1.51 9.54
CA SER A 53 -12.21 -0.43 8.76
C SER A 53 -10.87 -0.84 8.14
N CYS A 54 -10.66 -0.49 6.87
CA CYS A 54 -9.35 -0.61 6.20
C CYS A 54 -8.38 0.49 6.65
N CYS A 55 -8.93 1.66 7.00
CA CYS A 55 -8.21 2.88 7.30
C CYS A 55 -7.74 2.89 8.76
N ASP A 56 -8.63 2.62 9.73
CA ASP A 56 -8.39 2.77 11.18
C ASP A 56 -7.14 2.03 11.70
N ASN A 57 -6.79 0.92 11.05
CA ASN A 57 -5.66 0.08 11.42
C ASN A 57 -4.63 -0.05 10.28
N GLY A 58 -4.81 0.70 9.19
CA GLY A 58 -4.02 0.58 7.97
C GLY A 58 -3.48 1.91 7.48
N ASP A 59 -2.51 1.82 6.56
CA ASP A 59 -2.01 2.95 5.79
C ASP A 59 -2.14 2.64 4.31
N VAL A 60 -2.35 3.68 3.50
CA VAL A 60 -2.23 3.55 2.05
C VAL A 60 -0.78 3.25 1.70
N PHE A 61 -0.54 2.07 1.16
CA PHE A 61 0.77 1.59 0.81
C PHE A 61 1.16 2.08 -0.59
N LYS A 62 1.98 3.14 -0.62
CA LYS A 62 2.49 3.71 -1.87
C LYS A 62 3.50 2.76 -2.51
N THR A 63 3.12 2.16 -3.62
CA THR A 63 3.96 1.22 -4.37
C THR A 63 3.58 1.14 -5.84
N ARG A 64 4.30 0.31 -6.60
CA ARG A 64 3.95 -0.07 -7.97
C ARG A 64 3.05 -1.29 -7.95
N PHE A 65 2.09 -1.30 -8.85
CA PHE A 65 1.17 -2.41 -9.08
C PHE A 65 1.36 -2.97 -10.47
N ARG A 66 1.06 -4.26 -10.63
CA ARG A 66 0.95 -4.92 -11.93
C ARG A 66 -0.06 -6.06 -11.84
N VAL A 67 -0.52 -6.52 -12.99
CA VAL A 67 -1.18 -7.82 -13.10
C VAL A 67 -0.10 -8.89 -13.36
N GLY A 68 -0.32 -10.10 -12.86
CA GLY A 68 0.58 -11.24 -13.02
C GLY A 68 0.95 -11.48 -14.50
N GLU A 69 2.23 -11.80 -14.72
CA GLU A 69 2.76 -12.03 -16.08
C GLU A 69 2.17 -13.29 -16.75
N ASP A 70 1.60 -14.20 -15.94
CA ASP A 70 0.98 -15.45 -16.38
C ASP A 70 -0.42 -15.27 -16.98
N ARG A 71 -0.90 -14.03 -17.12
CA ARG A 71 -2.28 -13.69 -17.54
C ARG A 71 -3.35 -14.22 -16.59
N SER A 72 -2.97 -14.58 -15.37
CA SER A 72 -3.96 -14.59 -14.28
C SER A 72 -4.29 -13.12 -14.03
N ASP A 73 -5.57 -12.75 -13.96
CA ASP A 73 -6.01 -11.40 -13.57
C ASP A 73 -5.67 -11.07 -12.10
N GLN A 74 -4.58 -11.66 -11.60
CA GLN A 74 -4.08 -11.60 -10.26
C GLN A 74 -3.19 -10.38 -10.11
N TRP A 75 -3.64 -9.45 -9.27
CA TRP A 75 -2.86 -8.27 -8.97
C TRP A 75 -1.67 -8.56 -8.07
N GLN A 76 -0.57 -7.86 -8.34
CA GLN A 76 0.66 -7.89 -7.57
C GLN A 76 1.09 -6.47 -7.21
N TYR A 77 1.82 -6.36 -6.11
CA TYR A 77 2.39 -5.09 -5.65
C TYR A 77 3.87 -5.28 -5.30
N LEU A 78 4.68 -4.25 -5.53
CA LEU A 78 6.11 -4.30 -5.22
C LEU A 78 6.31 -4.06 -3.72
N LYS A 79 7.03 -4.93 -3.03
CA LYS A 79 7.39 -4.75 -1.63
C LYS A 79 8.80 -5.28 -1.42
N ASP A 80 9.68 -4.46 -0.88
CA ASP A 80 11.05 -4.85 -0.54
C ASP A 80 11.84 -5.44 -1.73
N GLY A 81 11.56 -4.96 -2.95
CA GLY A 81 12.19 -5.42 -4.20
C GLY A 81 11.55 -6.66 -4.82
N GLU A 82 10.54 -7.25 -4.17
CA GLU A 82 9.84 -8.44 -4.63
C GLU A 82 8.39 -8.15 -5.02
N TRP A 83 7.90 -8.83 -6.05
CA TRP A 83 6.50 -8.77 -6.42
C TRP A 83 5.68 -9.73 -5.57
N LYS A 84 4.77 -9.16 -4.78
CA LYS A 84 3.87 -9.92 -3.91
C LYS A 84 2.47 -9.98 -4.49
N THR A 85 1.86 -11.16 -4.44
CA THR A 85 0.47 -11.36 -4.84
C THR A 85 -0.49 -10.72 -3.84
N ILE A 86 -1.46 -9.97 -4.34
CA ILE A 86 -2.56 -9.43 -3.54
C ILE A 86 -3.54 -10.56 -3.25
N PRO A 87 -3.91 -10.81 -1.97
CA PRO A 87 -4.91 -11.81 -1.64
C PRO A 87 -6.26 -11.51 -2.32
N PRO A 88 -6.92 -12.48 -2.96
CA PRO A 88 -8.16 -12.23 -3.70
C PRO A 88 -9.31 -11.75 -2.81
N ASP A 89 -9.30 -12.15 -1.54
CA ASP A 89 -10.33 -11.80 -0.57
C ASP A 89 -10.29 -10.34 -0.11
N VAL A 90 -9.17 -9.62 -0.34
CA VAL A 90 -9.07 -8.18 -0.05
C VAL A 90 -9.44 -7.29 -1.23
N VAL A 91 -9.66 -7.87 -2.42
CA VAL A 91 -9.97 -7.11 -3.64
C VAL A 91 -11.40 -6.53 -3.56
N LYS A 92 -11.52 -5.26 -3.94
CA LYS A 92 -12.75 -4.47 -3.96
C LYS A 92 -13.06 -4.08 -5.41
N GLU A 93 -14.31 -4.26 -5.81
CA GLU A 93 -14.79 -3.87 -7.14
C GLU A 93 -15.22 -2.39 -7.22
N GLU A 94 -15.26 -1.69 -6.06
CA GLU A 94 -15.48 -0.25 -6.03
C GLU A 94 -14.29 0.49 -6.66
N ASP A 95 -14.60 1.48 -7.50
CA ASP A 95 -13.62 2.35 -8.12
C ASP A 95 -13.04 3.34 -7.10
N THR A 96 -11.79 3.74 -7.32
CA THR A 96 -11.16 4.75 -6.47
C THR A 96 -11.47 6.16 -6.98
N PRO A 97 -11.43 7.19 -6.12
CA PRO A 97 -11.71 8.57 -6.53
C PRO A 97 -10.81 9.07 -7.67
N ASP A 98 -9.57 8.57 -7.68
CA ASP A 98 -8.53 8.95 -8.65
C ASP A 98 -8.39 7.94 -9.82
N HIS A 99 -9.23 6.89 -9.87
CA HIS A 99 -9.14 5.81 -10.86
C HIS A 99 -7.77 5.12 -10.93
N VAL A 100 -7.08 5.03 -9.79
CA VAL A 100 -5.80 4.33 -9.63
C VAL A 100 -5.91 3.21 -8.59
N PRO A 101 -5.07 2.16 -8.67
CA PRO A 101 -5.07 1.13 -7.65
C PRO A 101 -4.69 1.69 -6.27
N VAL A 102 -5.41 1.27 -5.23
CA VAL A 102 -5.14 1.65 -3.83
C VAL A 102 -5.03 0.38 -2.99
N LEU A 103 -3.93 0.25 -2.24
CA LEU A 103 -3.72 -0.85 -1.30
C LEU A 103 -3.61 -0.30 0.12
N PHE A 104 -4.42 -0.82 1.03
CA PHE A 104 -4.28 -0.63 2.46
C PHE A 104 -3.53 -1.79 3.09
N ILE A 105 -2.48 -1.48 3.85
CA ILE A 105 -1.73 -2.45 4.65
C ILE A 105 -1.83 -2.08 6.11
N ASN A 106 -2.04 -3.07 6.98
CA ASN A 106 -2.04 -2.88 8.42
C ASN A 106 -0.71 -2.27 8.89
N ARG A 107 -0.78 -1.15 9.61
CA ARG A 107 0.39 -0.38 10.05
C ARG A 107 1.37 -1.19 10.91
N HIS A 108 0.85 -2.14 11.68
CA HIS A 108 1.59 -2.92 12.68
C HIS A 108 2.03 -4.28 12.16
N THR A 109 1.15 -5.02 11.48
CA THR A 109 1.42 -6.40 11.05
C THR A 109 1.91 -6.50 9.61
N GLY A 110 1.69 -5.47 8.80
CA GLY A 110 2.07 -5.48 7.39
C GLY A 110 1.19 -6.36 6.49
N VAL A 111 0.04 -6.82 7.00
CA VAL A 111 -0.95 -7.61 6.24
C VAL A 111 -1.86 -6.73 5.40
N GLU A 112 -2.24 -7.20 4.22
CA GLU A 112 -3.15 -6.52 3.31
C GLU A 112 -4.58 -6.51 3.88
N LEU A 113 -5.21 -5.33 3.87
CA LEU A 113 -6.55 -5.14 4.42
C LEU A 113 -7.59 -5.02 3.29
N CYS A 114 -7.33 -4.11 2.34
CA CYS A 114 -8.23 -3.78 1.24
C CYS A 114 -7.41 -3.38 0.02
N PHE A 115 -7.82 -3.84 -1.16
CA PHE A 115 -7.22 -3.46 -2.42
C PHE A 115 -8.30 -3.08 -3.43
N PHE A 116 -8.18 -1.89 -4.02
CA PHE A 116 -9.13 -1.38 -5.00
C PHE A 116 -8.50 -1.42 -6.37
N VAL A 117 -9.21 -2.00 -7.33
CA VAL A 117 -8.82 -2.02 -8.74
C VAL A 117 -9.43 -0.83 -9.46
N PRO A 118 -8.73 -0.21 -10.43
CA PRO A 118 -9.33 0.84 -11.25
C PRO A 118 -10.45 0.29 -12.13
N ARG A 119 -11.54 1.05 -12.32
CA ARG A 119 -12.57 0.69 -13.31
C ARG A 119 -11.97 0.63 -14.71
N GLY A 120 -12.35 -0.41 -15.46
CA GLY A 120 -11.92 -0.63 -16.83
C GLY A 120 -11.11 -1.90 -17.03
N GLY A 121 -10.64 -2.54 -15.94
CA GLY A 121 -9.68 -3.63 -16.06
C GLY A 121 -8.37 -3.12 -16.70
N LEU A 122 -7.47 -4.02 -17.06
CA LEU A 122 -6.30 -3.67 -17.89
C LEU A 122 -6.72 -3.04 -19.24
#